data_AF-A0A7Z2JG47-F1
#
_entry.id   AF-A0A7Z2JG47-F1
#
_cell.length_a   1.000
_cell.length_b   1.000
_cell.length_c   1.000
_cell.angle_alpha   90.00
_cell.angle_beta   90.00
_cell.angle_gamma   90.00
#
_symmetry.space_group_name_H-M   'P 1'
#
loop_
_entity.id
_entity.type
_entity.pdbx_description
1 polymer ?
#
loop_
_entity_poly.entity_id
_entity_poly.type
_entity_poly.pdbx_seq_one_letter_code
_entity_poly.pdbx_strand_id
1 'polypeptide(L)'
;MEVKAIHRGARISAQKTRLVADQIRGLPVDKALNVLTFSPKKAAGIVKKVVLSAIANAEHNEGADIDELKITSIYVDKAASLKRFTARAKGRGNRIEKQSCHITVTVGN
;
A
#
# COMPACT_ATOMS: atom_id res chain seq x y z
N MET A 1 -0.35 -4.33 21.05
CA MET A 1 -1.71 -4.14 20.48
C MET A 1 -1.56 -3.90 18.98
N GLU A 2 -2.45 -4.43 18.15
CA GLU A 2 -2.32 -4.33 16.69
C GLU A 2 -3.58 -3.75 16.03
N VAL A 3 -3.40 -2.65 15.29
CA VAL A 3 -4.47 -1.98 14.54
C VAL A 3 -4.17 -2.07 13.06
N LYS A 4 -5.16 -2.48 12.27
CA LYS A 4 -5.01 -2.67 10.83
C LYS A 4 -5.80 -1.64 10.01
N ALA A 5 -5.23 -1.23 8.90
CA ALA A 5 -5.92 -0.49 7.84
C ALA A 5 -5.73 -1.19 6.50
N ILE A 6 -6.79 -1.22 5.68
CA ILE A 6 -6.80 -1.93 4.40
C ILE A 6 -7.33 -1.00 3.31
N HIS A 7 -6.56 -0.83 2.25
CA HIS A 7 -7.05 -0.22 1.00
C HIS A 7 -7.26 -1.29 -0.07
N ARG A 8 -8.52 -1.48 -0.46
CA ARG A 8 -8.91 -2.50 -1.44
C ARG A 8 -9.05 -1.92 -2.85
N GLY A 9 -8.59 -2.68 -3.86
CA GLY A 9 -8.78 -2.32 -5.27
C GLY A 9 -7.88 -1.19 -5.76
N ALA A 10 -6.72 -0.98 -5.13
CA ALA A 10 -5.77 0.04 -5.51
C ALA A 10 -5.34 -0.15 -6.98
N ARG A 11 -5.44 0.91 -7.78
CA ARG A 11 -5.17 0.88 -9.24
C ARG A 11 -3.68 0.93 -9.56
N ILE A 12 -2.95 -0.07 -9.07
CA ILE A 12 -1.51 -0.29 -9.26
C ILE A 12 -1.21 -1.79 -9.15
N SER A 13 -0.14 -2.25 -9.81
CA SER A 13 0.32 -3.64 -9.71
C SER A 13 0.91 -3.93 -8.33
N ALA A 14 0.62 -5.11 -7.76
CA ALA A 14 1.16 -5.53 -6.46
C ALA A 14 2.69 -5.43 -6.39
N GLN A 15 3.41 -5.85 -7.44
CA GLN A 15 4.88 -5.82 -7.47
C GLN A 15 5.45 -4.40 -7.25
N LYS A 16 4.93 -3.38 -7.95
CA LYS A 16 5.38 -1.99 -7.80
C LYS A 16 5.11 -1.44 -6.40
N THR A 17 4.00 -1.86 -5.78
CA THR A 17 3.67 -1.43 -4.42
C THR A 17 4.50 -2.15 -3.37
N ARG A 18 4.84 -3.43 -3.57
CA ARG A 18 5.71 -4.20 -2.67
C ARG A 18 7.07 -3.55 -2.49
N LEU A 19 7.68 -3.04 -3.56
CA LEU A 19 8.95 -2.31 -3.50
C LEU A 19 8.92 -1.14 -2.50
N VAL A 20 7.79 -0.43 -2.38
CA VAL A 20 7.63 0.67 -1.42
C VAL A 20 7.24 0.15 -0.04
N ALA A 21 6.40 -0.89 0.03
CA ALA A 21 6.02 -1.51 1.29
C ALA A 21 7.23 -2.12 2.03
N ASP A 22 8.16 -2.71 1.29
CA ASP A 22 9.39 -3.31 1.85
C ASP A 22 10.31 -2.25 2.47
N GLN A 23 10.30 -1.00 1.98
CA GLN A 23 11.11 0.09 2.53
C GLN A 23 10.65 0.55 3.92
N ILE A 24 9.38 0.35 4.26
CA ILE A 24 8.79 0.85 5.51
C ILE A 24 8.46 -0.23 6.53
N ARG A 25 8.67 -1.51 6.17
CA ARG A 25 8.40 -2.64 7.06
C ARG A 25 9.28 -2.57 8.30
N GLY A 26 8.68 -2.63 9.48
CA GLY A 26 9.40 -2.61 10.76
C GLY A 26 9.93 -1.24 11.18
N LEU A 27 9.71 -0.18 10.38
CA LEU A 27 10.10 1.17 10.77
C LEU A 27 9.09 1.77 11.77
N PRO A 28 9.55 2.68 12.66
CA PRO A 28 8.64 3.53 13.42
C PRO A 28 7.84 4.43 12.47
N VAL A 29 6.64 4.79 12.89
CA VAL A 29 5.66 5.50 12.05
C VAL A 29 6.21 6.82 11.49
N ASP A 30 6.87 7.63 12.30
CA ASP A 30 7.46 8.91 11.87
C ASP A 30 8.48 8.72 10.73
N LYS A 31 9.44 7.80 10.90
CA LYS A 31 10.43 7.50 9.85
C LYS A 31 9.75 6.97 8.59
N ALA A 32 8.74 6.11 8.72
CA ALA A 32 8.00 5.60 7.58
C ALA A 32 7.27 6.71 6.81
N LEU A 33 6.66 7.67 7.50
CA LEU A 33 6.01 8.84 6.88
C LEU A 33 7.02 9.71 6.13
N ASN A 34 8.21 9.90 6.67
CA ASN A 34 9.29 10.63 6.00
C ASN A 34 9.75 9.91 4.72
N VAL A 35 10.03 8.61 4.77
CA VAL A 35 10.40 7.81 3.58
C VAL A 35 9.31 7.89 2.51
N LEU A 36 8.04 7.79 2.90
CA LEU A 36 6.92 7.85 1.96
C LEU A 36 6.70 9.25 1.36
N THR A 37 7.03 10.31 2.11
CA THR A 37 6.84 11.69 1.66
C THR A 37 7.86 12.07 0.58
N PHE A 38 9.11 11.63 0.73
CA PHE A 38 10.18 11.96 -0.22
C PHE A 38 10.36 10.92 -1.33
N SER A 39 9.60 9.82 -1.31
CA SER A 39 9.65 8.82 -2.38
C SER A 39 8.94 9.31 -3.64
N PRO A 40 9.60 9.34 -4.82
CA PRO A 40 9.00 9.81 -6.06
C PRO A 40 8.03 8.80 -6.68
N LYS A 41 7.80 7.65 -6.04
CA LYS A 41 6.97 6.56 -6.59
C LYS A 41 5.49 6.83 -6.31
N LYS A 42 4.64 6.66 -7.33
CA LYS A 42 3.16 6.72 -7.18
C LYS A 42 2.64 5.84 -6.03
N ALA A 43 3.24 4.67 -5.84
CA ALA A 43 2.87 3.75 -4.76
C ALA A 43 3.02 4.39 -3.36
N ALA A 44 4.02 5.26 -3.16
CA ALA A 44 4.24 5.93 -1.88
C ALA A 44 3.07 6.82 -1.48
N GLY A 45 2.51 7.60 -2.41
CA GLY A 45 1.32 8.41 -2.15
C GLY A 45 0.08 7.58 -1.76
N ILE A 46 -0.07 6.37 -2.32
CA ILE A 46 -1.17 5.47 -1.96
C ILE A 46 -0.92 4.85 -0.58
N VAL A 47 0.27 4.30 -0.36
CA VAL A 47 0.64 3.65 0.90
C VAL A 47 0.61 4.65 2.07
N LYS A 48 1.07 5.88 1.87
CA LYS A 48 1.00 6.97 2.87
C LYS A 48 -0.41 7.19 3.38
N LYS A 49 -1.42 7.19 2.50
CA LYS A 49 -2.82 7.33 2.92
C LYS A 49 -3.30 6.17 3.79
N VAL A 50 -2.85 4.94 3.50
CA VAL A 50 -3.20 3.76 4.30
C VAL A 50 -2.51 3.81 5.67
N VAL A 51 -1.25 4.22 5.72
CA VAL A 51 -0.51 4.40 6.98
C VAL A 51 -1.17 5.48 7.84
N LEU A 52 -1.50 6.64 7.26
CA LEU A 52 -2.22 7.70 7.98
C LEU A 52 -3.58 7.23 8.53
N SER A 53 -4.31 6.41 7.75
CA SER A 53 -5.55 5.80 8.24
C SER A 53 -5.32 4.80 9.36
N ALA A 54 -4.22 4.05 9.36
CA ALA A 54 -3.88 3.11 10.43
C ALA A 54 -3.54 3.84 11.73
N ILE A 55 -2.79 4.95 11.64
CA ILE A 55 -2.46 5.81 12.79
C ILE A 55 -3.74 6.40 13.37
N ALA A 56 -4.60 6.99 12.53
CA ALA A 56 -5.87 7.57 12.99
C ALA A 56 -6.77 6.53 13.67
N ASN A 57 -6.79 5.29 13.18
CA ASN A 57 -7.53 4.21 13.82
C ASN A 57 -6.93 3.83 15.18
N ALA A 58 -5.61 3.82 15.31
CA ALA A 58 -4.92 3.49 16.55
C ALA A 58 -5.09 4.58 17.61
N GLU A 59 -5.02 5.85 17.21
CA GLU A 59 -5.24 7.00 18.09
C GLU A 59 -6.71 7.04 18.56
N HIS A 60 -7.67 7.01 17.63
CA HIS A 60 -9.08 7.23 17.96
C HIS A 60 -9.74 6.04 18.67
N ASN A 61 -9.47 4.81 18.24
CA ASN A 61 -10.21 3.65 18.76
C ASN A 61 -9.51 3.00 19.95
N GLU A 62 -8.18 3.08 20.02
CA GLU A 62 -7.39 2.39 21.03
C GLU A 62 -6.62 3.35 21.97
N GLY A 63 -6.64 4.66 21.71
CA GLY A 63 -5.95 5.66 22.54
C GLY A 63 -4.43 5.50 22.53
N ALA A 64 -3.86 4.90 21.49
CA ALA A 64 -2.42 4.66 21.40
C ALA A 64 -1.66 5.96 21.11
N ASP A 65 -0.50 6.12 21.75
CA ASP A 65 0.43 7.22 21.45
C ASP A 65 1.10 7.00 20.09
N ILE A 66 1.11 8.04 19.26
CA ILE A 66 1.64 8.01 17.90
C ILE A 66 3.14 7.75 17.88
N ASP A 67 3.85 8.27 18.89
CA ASP A 67 5.32 8.19 18.97
C ASP A 67 5.82 6.78 19.28
N GLU A 68 4.99 5.95 19.90
CA GLU A 68 5.31 4.56 20.21
C GLU A 68 4.96 3.58 19.06
N LEU A 69 4.16 4.00 18.09
CA LEU A 69 3.69 3.13 17.01
C LEU A 69 4.81 2.80 16.03
N LYS A 70 4.91 1.51 15.70
CA LYS A 70 5.71 0.99 14.57
C LYS A 70 4.84 0.22 13.59
N ILE A 71 5.32 0.10 12.36
CA ILE A 71 4.68 -0.75 11.34
C ILE A 71 5.07 -2.20 11.63
N THR A 72 4.18 -2.95 12.29
CA THR A 72 4.43 -4.36 12.66
C THR A 72 4.40 -5.26 11.42
N SER A 73 3.40 -5.10 10.56
CA SER A 73 3.30 -5.86 9.33
C SER A 73 2.74 -5.03 8.18
N ILE A 74 3.31 -5.25 6.99
CA ILE A 74 2.82 -4.66 5.76
C ILE A 74 2.98 -5.65 4.61
N TYR A 75 1.88 -5.91 3.92
CA TYR A 75 1.84 -6.80 2.78
C TYR A 75 0.88 -6.29 1.71
N VAL A 76 1.11 -6.76 0.49
CA VAL A 76 0.35 -6.35 -0.69
C VAL A 76 -0.05 -7.58 -1.49
N ASP A 77 -1.35 -7.79 -1.58
CA ASP A 77 -1.95 -8.90 -2.30
C ASP A 77 -2.40 -8.50 -3.69
N LYS A 78 -2.32 -9.46 -4.63
CA LYS A 78 -2.84 -9.26 -5.98
C LYS A 78 -4.37 -9.30 -5.93
N ALA A 79 -5.00 -8.30 -6.52
CA ALA A 79 -6.44 -8.22 -6.65
C ALA A 79 -6.90 -8.56 -8.07
N ALA A 80 -8.20 -8.44 -8.32
CA ALA A 80 -8.78 -8.66 -9.64
C ALA A 80 -8.10 -7.79 -10.71
N SER A 81 -7.75 -8.39 -11.84
CA SER A 81 -7.11 -7.67 -12.95
C SER A 81 -8.12 -7.43 -14.07
N LEU A 82 -8.22 -6.18 -14.54
CA LEU A 82 -9.10 -5.88 -15.67
C LEU A 82 -8.42 -6.29 -16.98
N LYS A 83 -9.11 -7.11 -17.77
CA LYS A 83 -8.65 -7.54 -19.09
C LYS A 83 -9.04 -6.48 -20.13
N ARG A 84 -8.09 -6.07 -20.97
CA ARG A 84 -8.30 -5.13 -22.09
C ARG A 84 -7.70 -5.70 -23.36
N PHE A 85 -8.31 -5.38 -24.49
CA PHE A 85 -7.80 -5.75 -25.81
C PHE A 85 -6.89 -4.64 -26.34
N THR A 86 -5.85 -5.01 -27.08
CA THR A 86 -5.07 -4.08 -27.90
C THR A 86 -4.83 -4.69 -29.27
N ALA A 87 -5.15 -3.92 -30.31
CA ALA A 87 -4.87 -4.31 -31.69
C ALA A 87 -3.36 -4.31 -31.96
N ARG A 88 -2.89 -5.26 -32.76
CA ARG A 88 -1.50 -5.40 -33.19
C ARG A 88 -1.43 -5.61 -34.70
N ALA A 89 -0.23 -5.46 -35.25
CA ALA A 89 0.03 -5.63 -36.67
C ALA A 89 -0.45 -6.99 -37.19
N LYS A 90 -0.76 -7.05 -38.50
CA LYS A 90 -1.24 -8.25 -39.21
C LYS A 90 -2.54 -8.85 -38.61
N GLY A 91 -3.48 -8.00 -38.18
CA GLY A 91 -4.79 -8.44 -37.67
C GLY A 91 -4.75 -9.17 -36.33
N ARG A 92 -3.64 -9.09 -35.58
CA ARG A 92 -3.47 -9.80 -34.30
C ARG A 92 -4.06 -9.00 -33.14
N GLY A 93 -4.48 -9.71 -32.10
CA GLY A 93 -5.00 -9.15 -30.86
C GLY A 93 -4.22 -9.60 -29.65
N ASN A 94 -3.75 -8.67 -28.82
CA ASN A 94 -3.10 -8.99 -27.54
C ASN A 94 -3.99 -8.59 -26.36
N ARG A 95 -3.84 -9.29 -25.24
CA ARG A 95 -4.47 -8.95 -23.96
C ARG A 95 -3.53 -8.07 -23.14
N ILE A 96 -4.05 -6.95 -22.64
CA ILE A 96 -3.42 -6.13 -21.61
C ILE A 96 -4.15 -6.37 -20.29
N GLU A 97 -3.40 -6.64 -19.22
CA GLU A 97 -3.94 -6.74 -17.86
C GLU A 97 -3.70 -5.44 -17.10
N LYS A 98 -4.78 -4.74 -16.76
CA LYS A 98 -4.75 -3.58 -15.85
C LYS A 98 -4.93 -4.11 -14.43
N GLN A 99 -3.80 -4.45 -13.82
CA GLN A 99 -3.72 -5.05 -12.48
C GLN A 99 -4.19 -4.08 -11.40
N SER A 100 -4.71 -4.65 -10.31
CA SER A 100 -4.96 -3.95 -9.05
C SER A 100 -4.41 -4.74 -7.87
N CYS A 101 -4.33 -4.12 -6.69
CA CYS A 101 -3.85 -4.77 -5.47
C CYS A 101 -4.66 -4.37 -4.23
N HIS A 102 -4.56 -5.18 -3.19
CA HIS A 102 -4.99 -4.86 -1.83
C HIS A 102 -3.75 -4.54 -1.00
N ILE A 103 -3.79 -3.43 -0.26
CA ILE A 103 -2.69 -2.99 0.60
C ILE A 103 -3.19 -3.10 2.03
N THR A 104 -2.48 -3.87 2.84
CA THR A 104 -2.77 -4.03 4.27
C THR A 104 -1.59 -3.54 5.07
N VAL A 105 -1.85 -2.64 6.02
CA VAL A 105 -0.88 -2.10 6.96
C VAL A 105 -1.39 -2.38 8.36
N THR A 106 -0.52 -2.92 9.21
CA THR A 106 -0.75 -3.11 10.64
C THR A 106 0.25 -2.28 11.40
N VAL A 107 -0.24 -1.50 12.37
CA VAL A 107 0.57 -0.72 13.30
C VAL A 107 0.38 -1.28 14.71
N GLY A 108 1.42 -1.19 15.53
CA GLY A 108 1.41 -1.63 16.91
C GLY A 108 2.73 -1.27 17.61
N ASN A 109 2.77 -1.43 18.93
CA ASN A 109 3.93 -1.16 19.78
C ASN A 109 4.67 -2.46 20.11
#